data_AF-A0A0G2STU0-F1
#
_entry.id   AF-A0A0G2STU0-F1
#
_cell.length_a   1.000
_cell.length_b   1.000
_cell.length_c   1.000
_cell.angle_alpha   90.00
_cell.angle_beta   90.00
_cell.angle_gamma   90.00
#
_symmetry.space_group_name_H-M   'P 1'
#
loop_
_entity.id
_entity.type
_entity.pdbx_description
1 polymer ?
#
loop_
_entity_poly.entity_id
_entity_poly.type
_entity_poly.pdbx_seq_one_letter_code
_entity_poly.pdbx_strand_id
1 'polypeptide(L)'
;MAIATLCSSSPNCSPTLPKISPPSLKIHHHQPLPSTSSFDLTLVSNDALPVPAEAQTVALPSAALDAAMLGEVNYDQETNGIDGLAARRKKRRERRKGLEGNGYDEEVPLMPPLTPRSRHLTPKQEEQFCMCLKEGARLEAERRKLVAALKREPSLDQLARVMGVKKRSIDNILCNTAESEERLIRAYRGLIVSVAVSYQGKGLSLQDLIQVGSVGLLRGAEKFDPKRGYKLSTYAYWWIRQAITIAVAIESRPFRLPVSASSLLVKIIEAKNVLSSRLRRLPSHDEIAELLDVQVSKVKLISRKSRPPSSLDRVIMTDRGSVKIQDIIAVPDELTPEQIVRNQQVKEEVERILGTLSKRESDILRLRYGLGGLPPKSYEEIGSMLNLSRERIRQISIEALKKLQQTNSVDNLKLLYSV
;
A
#
# COMPACT_ATOMS: atom_id res chain seq x y z
N MET A 1 25.41 -17.78 -82.54
CA MET A 1 25.51 -19.10 -81.87
C MET A 1 24.39 -19.14 -80.84
N ALA A 2 23.22 -19.72 -81.13
CA ALA A 2 22.92 -21.17 -81.04
C ALA A 2 23.50 -21.75 -79.74
N ILE A 3 22.71 -22.16 -78.75
CA ILE A 3 21.97 -23.44 -78.65
C ILE A 3 20.93 -23.24 -77.52
N ALA A 4 19.62 -23.31 -77.78
CA ALA A 4 18.74 -24.49 -77.62
C ALA A 4 18.35 -24.75 -76.14
N THR A 5 17.17 -25.24 -75.73
CA THR A 5 16.10 -25.98 -76.40
C THR A 5 14.90 -26.11 -75.44
N LEU A 6 13.67 -26.10 -76.00
CA LEU A 6 12.46 -26.88 -75.65
C LEU A 6 11.66 -26.55 -74.38
N CYS A 7 10.43 -26.01 -74.51
CA CYS A 7 9.13 -26.70 -74.74
C CYS A 7 8.53 -27.19 -73.41
N SER A 8 7.32 -26.82 -72.98
CA SER A 8 5.98 -26.87 -73.60
C SER A 8 5.01 -26.28 -72.54
N SER A 9 3.75 -25.90 -72.71
CA SER A 9 2.75 -25.77 -73.79
C SER A 9 1.66 -24.85 -73.21
N SER A 10 1.12 -23.96 -74.04
CA SER A 10 0.05 -22.97 -73.83
C SER A 10 -1.37 -23.61 -73.77
N PRO A 11 -2.52 -22.89 -73.85
CA PRO A 11 -2.82 -21.44 -73.79
C PRO A 11 -4.10 -21.05 -72.98
N ASN A 12 -4.26 -19.74 -72.80
CA ASN A 12 -5.50 -18.93 -72.83
C ASN A 12 -6.72 -19.28 -71.95
N CYS A 13 -7.06 -18.37 -71.03
CA CYS A 13 -8.43 -17.83 -70.96
C CYS A 13 -8.45 -16.49 -70.21
N SER A 14 -9.09 -15.51 -70.85
CA SER A 14 -9.43 -14.17 -70.38
C SER A 14 -10.41 -14.20 -69.19
N PRO A 15 -10.31 -13.25 -68.24
CA PRO A 15 -11.24 -13.21 -67.11
C PRO A 15 -12.56 -12.56 -67.52
N THR A 16 -13.63 -13.35 -67.45
CA THR A 16 -15.02 -12.90 -67.55
C THR A 16 -15.49 -12.38 -66.19
N LEU A 17 -16.04 -11.16 -66.19
CA LEU A 17 -16.72 -10.55 -65.04
C LEU A 17 -18.09 -11.21 -64.81
N PRO A 18 -18.41 -11.68 -63.59
CA PRO A 18 -19.78 -11.88 -63.16
C PRO A 18 -20.29 -10.70 -62.34
N LYS A 19 -21.58 -10.42 -62.56
CA LYS A 19 -22.40 -9.36 -61.96
C LYS A 19 -22.59 -9.53 -60.45
N ILE A 20 -22.79 -8.37 -59.84
CA ILE A 20 -23.06 -8.03 -58.45
C ILE A 20 -24.25 -8.80 -57.86
N SER A 21 -24.05 -9.38 -56.67
CA SER A 21 -25.07 -9.56 -55.63
C SER A 21 -24.41 -9.39 -54.26
N PRO A 22 -24.87 -8.47 -53.39
CA PRO A 22 -24.17 -8.14 -52.14
C PRO A 22 -24.27 -9.25 -51.07
N PRO A 23 -23.27 -9.35 -50.18
CA PRO A 23 -23.13 -10.44 -49.22
C PRO A 23 -24.10 -10.34 -48.03
N SER A 24 -24.69 -11.48 -47.68
CA SER A 24 -25.48 -11.67 -46.48
C SER A 24 -24.57 -11.66 -45.24
N LEU A 25 -24.65 -10.60 -44.46
CA LEU A 25 -23.99 -10.47 -43.16
C LEU A 25 -24.59 -11.46 -42.15
N LYS A 26 -23.97 -12.64 -41.98
CA LYS A 26 -24.16 -13.48 -40.79
C LYS A 26 -23.25 -12.93 -39.69
N ILE A 27 -23.84 -12.08 -38.87
CA ILE A 27 -23.26 -11.57 -37.63
C ILE A 27 -23.20 -12.74 -36.65
N HIS A 28 -21.99 -13.20 -36.34
CA HIS A 28 -21.76 -13.96 -35.12
C HIS A 28 -22.10 -13.08 -33.92
N HIS A 29 -22.97 -13.59 -33.05
CA HIS A 29 -23.32 -13.00 -31.77
C HIS A 29 -22.07 -12.73 -30.93
N HIS A 30 -21.62 -11.48 -30.93
CA HIS A 30 -20.83 -10.91 -29.84
C HIS A 30 -21.79 -10.14 -28.92
N GLN A 31 -21.92 -10.63 -27.69
CA GLN A 31 -22.55 -9.91 -26.59
C GLN A 31 -21.70 -8.68 -26.21
N PRO A 32 -22.29 -7.48 -26.10
CA PRO A 32 -21.70 -6.39 -25.32
C PRO A 32 -22.12 -6.51 -23.85
N LEU A 33 -21.15 -6.33 -22.97
CA LEU A 33 -21.32 -6.17 -21.53
C LEU A 33 -22.16 -4.93 -21.19
N PRO A 34 -22.93 -4.97 -20.09
CA PRO A 34 -23.58 -3.82 -19.51
C PRO A 34 -22.60 -2.96 -18.70
N SER A 35 -22.70 -1.64 -18.89
CA SER A 35 -22.23 -0.62 -17.97
C SER A 35 -23.33 -0.33 -16.93
N THR A 36 -23.05 -0.49 -15.65
CA THR A 36 -23.06 0.62 -14.67
C THR A 36 -22.44 0.16 -13.35
N SER A 37 -21.78 1.15 -12.75
CA SER A 37 -21.04 1.15 -11.50
C SER A 37 -21.89 0.86 -10.26
N SER A 38 -21.51 -0.18 -9.53
CA SER A 38 -21.55 -0.23 -8.07
C SER A 38 -20.32 -1.01 -7.63
N PHE A 39 -19.34 -0.31 -7.07
CA PHE A 39 -18.09 -0.93 -6.60
C PHE A 39 -18.37 -1.74 -5.33
N ASP A 40 -18.55 -3.04 -5.49
CA ASP A 40 -18.38 -4.03 -4.43
C ASP A 40 -17.25 -4.99 -4.81
N LEU A 41 -16.16 -4.89 -4.06
CA LEU A 41 -15.02 -5.80 -4.12
C LEU A 41 -15.37 -7.07 -3.35
N THR A 42 -15.66 -8.18 -4.04
CA THR A 42 -15.40 -9.50 -3.45
C THR A 42 -14.89 -10.51 -4.48
N LEU A 43 -13.85 -11.22 -4.01
CA LEU A 43 -13.12 -12.29 -4.65
C LEU A 43 -14.00 -13.46 -5.07
N VAL A 44 -13.53 -14.16 -6.08
CA VAL A 44 -13.92 -15.53 -6.45
C VAL A 44 -13.86 -16.44 -5.21
N SER A 45 -15.02 -16.97 -4.85
CA SER A 45 -15.18 -18.13 -3.96
C SER A 45 -14.85 -19.41 -4.72
N ASN A 46 -14.00 -20.26 -4.15
CA ASN A 46 -13.97 -21.69 -4.45
C ASN A 46 -15.01 -22.41 -3.60
N ASP A 47 -15.63 -23.43 -4.19
CA ASP A 47 -16.67 -24.28 -3.63
C ASP A 47 -16.33 -24.88 -2.25
N ALA A 48 -17.33 -24.91 -1.39
CA ALA A 48 -17.34 -25.65 -0.13
C ALA A 48 -18.38 -26.77 -0.21
N LEU A 49 -17.95 -28.01 0.06
CA LEU A 49 -18.79 -29.07 0.63
C LEU A 49 -18.38 -29.29 2.11
N PRO A 50 -19.28 -29.79 2.98
CA PRO A 50 -19.33 -29.35 4.38
C PRO A 50 -19.02 -30.42 5.44
N VAL A 51 -18.81 -29.93 6.69
CA VAL A 51 -18.90 -30.58 8.03
C VAL A 51 -17.66 -31.37 8.53
N PRO A 52 -17.35 -31.49 9.86
CA PRO A 52 -17.75 -30.74 11.07
C PRO A 52 -16.56 -30.14 11.87
N ALA A 53 -16.93 -29.40 12.92
CA ALA A 53 -16.11 -28.88 14.00
C ALA A 53 -15.16 -29.90 14.63
N GLU A 54 -13.90 -29.51 14.83
CA GLU A 54 -13.07 -29.89 15.98
C GLU A 54 -11.87 -28.94 16.11
N ALA A 55 -11.42 -28.77 17.35
CA ALA A 55 -10.54 -27.72 17.83
C ALA A 55 -9.19 -27.64 17.10
N GLN A 56 -8.74 -26.43 16.78
CA GLN A 56 -7.31 -26.12 16.66
C GLN A 56 -7.02 -24.64 16.88
N THR A 57 -6.26 -24.39 17.95
CA THR A 57 -5.70 -23.14 18.42
C THR A 57 -4.71 -22.55 17.43
N VAL A 58 -4.93 -21.32 16.99
CA VAL A 58 -4.00 -20.58 16.12
C VAL A 58 -2.75 -20.19 16.90
N ALA A 59 -1.68 -20.95 16.68
CA ALA A 59 -0.30 -20.53 16.89
C ALA A 59 0.10 -19.56 15.77
N LEU A 60 0.61 -18.39 16.15
CA LEU A 60 1.30 -17.48 15.22
C LEU A 60 2.53 -18.19 14.63
N PRO A 61 2.78 -18.11 13.31
CA PRO A 61 3.83 -18.89 12.67
C PRO A 61 5.22 -18.34 13.01
N SER A 62 6.08 -19.22 13.49
CA SER A 62 7.53 -19.07 13.65
C SER A 62 8.26 -18.61 12.37
N ALA A 63 7.61 -18.68 11.20
CA ALA A 63 8.15 -18.25 9.91
C ALA A 63 8.48 -16.75 9.81
N ALA A 64 7.85 -15.88 10.61
CA ALA A 64 8.20 -14.45 10.65
C ALA A 64 9.50 -14.18 11.45
N LEU A 65 9.88 -15.11 12.34
CA LEU A 65 11.16 -15.07 13.04
C LEU A 65 12.29 -15.64 12.17
N ASP A 66 11.99 -16.67 11.36
CA ASP A 66 12.97 -17.32 10.47
C ASP A 66 13.31 -16.45 9.24
N ALA A 67 12.37 -15.65 8.73
CA ALA A 67 12.65 -14.69 7.66
C ALA A 67 13.55 -13.52 8.10
N ALA A 68 13.72 -13.30 9.41
CA ALA A 68 14.64 -12.30 9.95
C ALA A 68 16.09 -12.83 10.08
N MET A 69 16.33 -14.11 9.79
CA MET A 69 17.64 -14.76 9.86
C MET A 69 18.34 -14.93 8.50
N LEU A 70 17.75 -14.48 7.39
CA LEU A 70 18.38 -14.51 6.07
C LEU A 70 18.67 -13.12 5.54
N GLY A 71 19.80 -12.61 6.03
CA GLY A 71 20.62 -11.63 5.36
C GLY A 71 22.01 -11.82 5.92
N GLU A 72 22.82 -12.64 5.25
CA GLU A 72 24.26 -12.63 5.48
C GLU A 72 24.74 -11.20 5.19
N VAL A 73 24.84 -10.41 6.26
CA VAL A 73 25.59 -9.17 6.26
C VAL A 73 27.03 -9.62 6.29
N ASN A 74 27.70 -9.53 5.15
CA ASN A 74 29.12 -9.80 5.00
C ASN A 74 29.86 -8.98 6.06
N TYR A 75 30.35 -9.66 7.10
CA TYR A 75 31.19 -9.05 8.13
C TYR A 75 32.59 -9.01 7.55
N ASP A 76 33.12 -7.81 7.33
CA ASP A 76 34.56 -7.61 7.17
C ASP A 76 35.26 -8.29 8.35
N GLN A 77 35.86 -9.45 8.10
CA GLN A 77 36.72 -10.17 9.04
C GLN A 77 38.06 -9.42 9.13
N GLU A 78 38.06 -8.31 9.87
CA GLU A 78 39.29 -7.70 10.36
C GLU A 78 39.64 -8.35 11.71
N THR A 79 40.75 -9.09 11.72
CA THR A 79 41.32 -9.82 12.86
C THR A 79 41.43 -8.97 14.13
N ASN A 80 40.86 -9.46 15.23
CA ASN A 80 40.79 -8.78 16.53
C ASN A 80 42.13 -8.87 17.29
N GLY A 81 42.96 -7.84 17.17
CA GLY A 81 44.02 -7.51 18.14
C GLY A 81 43.55 -6.41 19.11
N ILE A 82 44.03 -6.45 20.35
CA ILE A 82 43.65 -5.54 21.46
C ILE A 82 43.90 -4.06 21.08
N ASP A 83 44.86 -3.80 20.17
CA ASP A 83 45.18 -2.47 19.63
C ASP A 83 44.13 -1.90 18.65
N GLY A 84 43.31 -2.76 18.03
CA GLY A 84 42.28 -2.36 17.07
C GLY A 84 41.10 -1.60 17.70
N LEU A 85 40.81 -1.86 18.98
CA LEU A 85 39.75 -1.16 19.72
C LEU A 85 40.11 0.31 20.00
N ALA A 86 41.39 0.58 20.29
CA ALA A 86 41.90 1.93 20.49
C ALA A 86 41.91 2.73 19.18
N ALA A 87 42.37 2.11 18.08
CA ALA A 87 42.31 2.69 16.74
C ALA A 87 40.87 2.98 16.29
N ARG A 88 39.92 2.06 16.53
CA ARG A 88 38.49 2.27 16.26
C ARG A 88 37.91 3.42 17.09
N ARG A 89 38.29 3.56 18.37
CA ARG A 89 37.88 4.69 19.22
C ARG A 89 38.44 6.03 18.73
N LYS A 90 39.69 6.06 18.26
CA LYS A 90 40.34 7.24 17.67
C LYS A 90 39.65 7.67 16.37
N LYS A 91 39.40 6.72 15.46
CA LYS A 91 38.67 6.95 14.20
C LYS A 91 37.22 7.42 14.43
N ARG A 92 36.56 6.95 15.50
CA ARG A 92 35.24 7.45 15.94
C ARG A 92 35.28 8.88 16.48
N ARG A 93 36.35 9.27 17.18
CA ARG A 93 36.59 10.65 17.64
C ARG A 93 36.87 11.60 16.48
N GLU A 94 37.65 11.16 15.49
CA GLU A 94 37.93 11.95 14.28
C GLU A 94 36.68 12.16 13.43
N ARG A 95 35.83 11.13 13.26
CA ARG A 95 34.52 11.29 12.60
C ARG A 95 33.57 12.24 13.33
N ARG A 96 33.69 12.39 14.66
CA ARG A 96 32.92 13.39 15.42
C ARG A 96 33.45 14.81 15.27
N LYS A 97 34.77 14.98 15.04
CA LYS A 97 35.38 16.29 14.80
C LYS A 97 35.14 16.83 13.37
N GLY A 98 34.95 15.94 12.39
CA GLY A 98 34.76 16.34 10.99
C GLY A 98 33.33 16.75 10.59
N LEU A 99 32.37 16.76 11.52
CA LEU A 99 30.97 17.15 11.28
C LEU A 99 30.67 18.62 11.67
N GLU A 100 31.68 19.36 12.12
CA GLU A 100 31.61 20.81 12.31
C GLU A 100 32.25 21.49 11.10
N GLY A 101 31.48 21.66 10.02
CA GLY A 101 31.99 22.32 8.82
C GLY A 101 30.98 22.40 7.68
N ASN A 102 30.42 23.60 7.53
CA ASN A 102 29.70 24.18 6.37
C ASN A 102 28.19 23.91 6.21
N GLY A 103 27.45 25.02 6.13
CA GLY A 103 26.21 25.16 5.37
C GLY A 103 25.01 25.62 6.20
N TYR A 104 24.63 26.89 6.02
CA TYR A 104 23.48 27.58 6.60
C TYR A 104 22.16 26.80 6.47
N ASP A 105 21.41 26.69 7.56
CA ASP A 105 19.98 26.99 7.61
C ASP A 105 19.58 27.24 9.08
N GLU A 106 18.89 28.34 9.29
CA GLU A 106 18.47 28.90 10.57
C GLU A 106 17.29 28.10 11.12
N GLU A 107 17.55 26.95 11.76
CA GLU A 107 16.52 26.20 12.48
C GLU A 107 16.54 26.53 13.98
N VAL A 108 15.44 27.13 14.43
CA VAL A 108 15.05 27.35 15.83
C VAL A 108 15.31 26.08 16.66
N PRO A 109 16.03 26.15 17.80
CA PRO A 109 16.23 24.99 18.67
C PRO A 109 14.91 24.49 19.27
N LEU A 110 14.25 23.55 18.59
CA LEU A 110 13.04 22.85 19.05
C LEU A 110 13.30 21.93 20.26
N MET A 111 14.51 21.92 20.83
CA MET A 111 14.82 21.20 22.05
C MET A 111 15.90 21.92 22.88
N PRO A 112 15.71 22.04 24.20
CA PRO A 112 16.74 22.59 25.08
C PRO A 112 18.01 21.72 25.06
N PRO A 113 19.19 22.32 25.30
CA PRO A 113 20.45 21.59 25.35
C PRO A 113 20.35 20.42 26.34
N LEU A 114 20.80 19.24 25.90
CA LEU A 114 20.88 18.04 26.72
C LEU A 114 21.60 18.40 28.03
N THR A 115 20.87 18.42 29.14
CA THR A 115 21.43 18.71 30.45
C THR A 115 22.60 17.75 30.73
N PRO A 116 23.78 18.24 31.16
CA PRO A 116 24.98 17.41 31.29
C PRO A 116 24.98 16.53 32.55
N ARG A 117 23.81 16.07 33.01
CA ARG A 117 23.63 15.35 34.28
C ARG A 117 22.65 14.17 34.22
N SER A 118 22.56 13.43 33.12
CA SER A 118 22.09 12.05 33.24
C SER A 118 23.23 11.23 33.87
N ARG A 119 23.14 11.00 35.19
CA ARG A 119 24.02 10.03 35.86
C ARG A 119 23.85 8.70 35.12
N HIS A 120 24.94 8.20 34.53
CA HIS A 120 24.96 6.88 33.91
C HIS A 120 24.50 5.85 34.93
N LEU A 121 23.61 4.95 34.50
CA LEU A 121 23.10 3.88 35.36
C LEU A 121 24.23 2.96 35.79
N THR A 122 24.19 2.52 37.05
CA THR A 122 25.07 1.45 37.52
C THR A 122 24.54 0.09 37.04
N PRO A 123 25.40 -0.94 36.84
CA PRO A 123 24.94 -2.26 36.39
C PRO A 123 23.85 -2.87 37.28
N LYS A 124 23.92 -2.63 38.60
CA LYS A 124 22.89 -3.06 39.56
C LYS A 124 21.54 -2.37 39.31
N GLN A 125 21.56 -1.08 39.00
CA GLN A 125 20.33 -0.34 38.66
C GLN A 125 19.77 -0.78 37.31
N GLU A 126 20.63 -1.05 36.33
CA GLU A 126 20.21 -1.60 35.03
C GLU A 126 19.48 -2.94 35.21
N GLU A 127 20.03 -3.83 36.03
CA GLU A 127 19.41 -5.11 36.38
C GLU A 127 18.06 -4.92 37.05
N GLN A 128 17.97 -4.04 38.07
CA GLN A 128 16.71 -3.75 38.76
C GLN A 128 15.63 -3.25 37.81
N PHE A 129 15.95 -2.27 36.96
CA PHE A 129 14.98 -1.73 36.01
C PHE A 129 14.58 -2.76 34.96
N CYS A 130 15.51 -3.56 34.44
CA CYS A 130 15.18 -4.64 33.51
C CYS A 130 14.27 -5.71 34.17
N MET A 131 14.46 -6.00 35.46
CA MET A 131 13.58 -6.92 36.18
C MET A 131 12.16 -6.36 36.34
N CYS A 132 12.01 -5.09 36.72
CA CYS A 132 10.71 -4.42 36.75
C CYS A 132 10.01 -4.50 35.38
N LEU A 133 10.73 -4.20 34.29
CA LEU A 133 10.18 -4.29 32.92
C LEU A 133 9.72 -5.71 32.57
N LYS A 134 10.49 -6.75 32.94
CA LYS A 134 10.11 -8.15 32.72
C LYS A 134 8.83 -8.51 33.47
N GLU A 135 8.66 -8.04 34.69
CA GLU A 135 7.43 -8.24 35.47
C GLU A 135 6.23 -7.53 34.84
N GLY A 136 6.41 -6.29 34.38
CA GLY A 136 5.40 -5.55 33.62
C GLY A 136 4.99 -6.25 32.33
N ALA A 137 5.96 -6.68 31.52
CA ALA A 137 5.72 -7.40 30.27
C ALA A 137 4.98 -8.73 30.51
N ARG A 138 5.28 -9.44 31.60
CA ARG A 138 4.54 -10.64 32.02
C ARG A 138 3.10 -10.32 32.37
N LEU A 139 2.85 -9.26 33.13
CA LEU A 139 1.51 -8.80 33.49
C LEU A 139 0.70 -8.41 32.23
N GLU A 140 1.33 -7.68 31.30
CA GLU A 140 0.69 -7.33 30.02
C GLU A 140 0.37 -8.55 29.15
N ALA A 141 1.25 -9.56 29.13
CA ALA A 141 1.00 -10.78 28.38
C ALA A 141 -0.25 -11.51 28.90
N GLU A 142 -0.40 -11.62 30.23
CA GLU A 142 -1.62 -12.18 30.85
C GLU A 142 -2.85 -11.31 30.60
N ARG A 143 -2.70 -9.97 30.66
CA ARG A 143 -3.77 -9.05 30.26
C ARG A 143 -4.24 -9.31 28.84
N ARG A 144 -3.32 -9.45 27.87
CA ARG A 144 -3.66 -9.72 26.47
C ARG A 144 -4.38 -11.06 26.29
N LYS A 145 -3.96 -12.11 27.00
CA LYS A 145 -4.66 -13.42 26.99
C LYS A 145 -6.09 -13.30 27.51
N LEU A 146 -6.31 -12.57 28.61
CA LEU A 146 -7.65 -12.33 29.14
C LEU A 146 -8.52 -11.50 28.19
N VAL A 147 -7.96 -10.47 27.55
CA VAL A 147 -8.69 -9.68 26.55
C VAL A 147 -9.12 -10.58 25.38
N ALA A 148 -8.26 -11.48 24.91
CA ALA A 148 -8.60 -12.41 23.84
C ALA A 148 -9.72 -13.39 24.25
N ALA A 149 -9.71 -13.86 25.51
CA ALA A 149 -10.73 -14.77 26.02
C ALA A 149 -12.08 -14.09 26.29
N LEU A 150 -12.06 -12.89 26.90
CA LEU A 150 -13.27 -12.18 27.35
C LEU A 150 -13.84 -11.21 26.32
N LYS A 151 -13.08 -10.88 25.26
CA LYS A 151 -13.39 -9.82 24.28
C LYS A 151 -13.69 -8.45 24.92
N ARG A 152 -13.23 -8.23 26.15
CA ARG A 152 -13.39 -7.02 26.97
C ARG A 152 -12.11 -6.78 27.77
N GLU A 153 -11.86 -5.54 28.18
CA GLU A 153 -10.79 -5.22 29.13
C GLU A 153 -10.99 -5.88 30.51
N PRO A 154 -10.00 -6.64 31.01
CA PRO A 154 -10.09 -7.31 32.30
C PRO A 154 -9.99 -6.31 33.46
N SER A 155 -10.75 -6.55 34.52
CA SER A 155 -10.63 -5.79 35.77
C SER A 155 -9.29 -6.10 36.46
N LEU A 156 -8.77 -5.15 37.23
CA LEU A 156 -7.57 -5.35 38.07
C LEU A 156 -7.71 -6.56 39.00
N ASP A 157 -8.93 -6.84 39.48
CA ASP A 157 -9.19 -8.00 40.34
C ASP A 157 -9.10 -9.33 39.57
N GLN A 158 -9.45 -9.32 38.28
CA GLN A 158 -9.32 -10.50 37.42
C GLN A 158 -7.84 -10.75 37.09
N LEU A 159 -7.07 -9.69 36.84
CA LEU A 159 -5.61 -9.79 36.66
C LEU A 159 -4.91 -10.28 37.94
N ALA A 160 -5.34 -9.80 39.10
CA ALA A 160 -4.85 -10.23 40.42
C ALA A 160 -5.03 -11.75 40.62
N ARG A 161 -6.21 -12.25 40.27
CA ARG A 161 -6.52 -13.70 40.35
C ARG A 161 -5.63 -14.53 39.44
N VAL A 162 -5.42 -14.12 38.19
CA VAL A 162 -4.58 -14.87 37.23
C VAL A 162 -3.11 -14.86 37.63
N MET A 163 -2.61 -13.73 38.10
CA MET A 163 -1.22 -13.59 38.53
C MET A 163 -0.96 -14.18 39.93
N GLY A 164 -2.00 -14.54 40.68
CA GLY A 164 -1.89 -15.04 42.05
C GLY A 164 -1.39 -13.99 43.05
N VAL A 165 -1.57 -12.70 42.74
CA VAL A 165 -1.08 -11.57 43.56
C VAL A 165 -2.23 -10.68 44.02
N LYS A 166 -2.00 -9.88 45.07
CA LYS A 166 -3.00 -8.90 45.54
C LYS A 166 -3.11 -7.73 44.56
N LYS A 167 -4.28 -7.07 44.52
CA LYS A 167 -4.51 -5.86 43.69
C LYS A 167 -3.44 -4.79 43.88
N ARG A 168 -3.09 -4.47 45.14
CA ARG A 168 -2.03 -3.50 45.48
C ARG A 168 -0.67 -3.86 44.88
N SER A 169 -0.37 -5.15 44.73
CA SER A 169 0.87 -5.60 44.11
C SER A 169 0.87 -5.35 42.61
N ILE A 170 -0.27 -5.44 41.92
CA ILE A 170 -0.41 -5.08 40.51
C ILE A 170 -0.20 -3.59 40.31
N ASP A 171 -0.84 -2.76 41.14
CA ASP A 171 -0.67 -1.30 41.07
C ASP A 171 0.80 -0.91 41.28
N ASN A 172 1.48 -1.55 42.24
CA ASN A 172 2.92 -1.36 42.45
C ASN A 172 3.76 -1.80 41.24
N ILE A 173 3.46 -2.95 40.62
CA ILE A 173 4.16 -3.41 39.42
C ILE A 173 4.02 -2.38 38.30
N LEU A 174 2.81 -1.88 38.04
CA LEU A 174 2.53 -0.88 37.00
C LEU A 174 3.25 0.45 37.26
N CYS A 175 3.24 0.93 38.51
CA CYS A 175 3.97 2.14 38.88
C CYS A 175 5.49 1.96 38.72
N ASN A 176 6.02 0.84 39.22
CA ASN A 176 7.45 0.53 39.13
C ASN A 176 7.91 0.34 37.68
N THR A 177 7.09 -0.25 36.81
CA THR A 177 7.39 -0.41 35.39
C THR A 177 7.46 0.94 34.70
N ALA A 178 6.45 1.78 34.87
CA ALA A 178 6.41 3.12 34.27
C ALA A 178 7.60 3.98 34.72
N GLU A 179 7.93 3.96 36.02
CA GLU A 179 9.09 4.68 36.54
C GLU A 179 10.42 4.13 35.99
N SER A 180 10.53 2.82 35.85
CA SER A 180 11.71 2.15 35.28
C SER A 180 11.91 2.50 33.81
N GLU A 181 10.83 2.52 33.01
CA GLU A 181 10.85 2.94 31.61
C GLU A 181 11.36 4.37 31.46
N GLU A 182 10.78 5.30 32.22
CA GLU A 182 11.14 6.72 32.15
C GLU A 182 12.61 6.93 32.53
N ARG A 183 13.07 6.27 33.61
CA ARG A 183 14.46 6.36 34.07
C ARG A 183 15.43 5.76 33.05
N LEU A 184 15.09 4.63 32.44
CA LEU A 184 15.90 4.00 31.38
C LEU A 184 15.99 4.90 30.15
N ILE A 185 14.86 5.41 29.64
CA ILE A 185 14.83 6.30 28.48
C ILE A 185 15.66 7.56 28.76
N ARG A 186 15.49 8.19 29.93
CA ARG A 186 16.25 9.40 30.32
C ARG A 186 17.75 9.14 30.36
N ALA A 187 18.19 8.02 30.94
CA ALA A 187 19.60 7.67 31.04
C ALA A 187 20.23 7.36 29.67
N TYR A 188 19.50 6.65 28.81
CA TYR A 188 19.95 6.20 27.50
C TYR A 188 19.62 7.14 26.34
N ARG A 189 18.98 8.28 26.60
CA ARG A 189 18.62 9.27 25.58
C ARG A 189 19.80 9.66 24.69
N GLY A 190 20.97 9.87 25.27
CA GLY A 190 22.18 10.19 24.52
C GLY A 190 22.60 9.09 23.53
N LEU A 191 22.45 7.81 23.92
CA LEU A 191 22.68 6.68 23.02
C LEU A 191 21.66 6.68 21.89
N ILE A 192 20.36 6.80 22.21
CA ILE A 192 19.27 6.81 21.22
C ILE A 192 19.49 7.92 20.19
N VAL A 193 19.74 9.15 20.65
CA VAL A 193 20.01 10.31 19.77
C VAL A 193 21.23 10.03 18.89
N SER A 194 22.31 9.48 19.44
CA SER A 194 23.52 9.18 18.66
C SER A 194 23.30 8.15 17.54
N VAL A 195 22.32 7.25 17.69
CA VAL A 195 21.91 6.32 16.64
C VAL A 195 20.97 7.00 15.65
N ALA A 196 19.96 7.72 16.16
CA ALA A 196 18.93 8.39 15.37
C ALA A 196 19.48 9.42 14.38
N VAL A 197 20.52 10.19 14.75
CA VAL A 197 21.15 11.19 13.88
C VAL A 197 21.63 10.59 12.55
N SER A 198 22.08 9.32 12.53
CA SER A 198 22.49 8.65 11.28
C SER A 198 21.35 8.31 10.31
N TYR A 199 20.10 8.49 10.75
CA TYR A 199 18.88 8.25 9.97
C TYR A 199 18.10 9.54 9.67
N GLN A 200 18.61 10.71 10.07
CA GLN A 200 18.02 12.00 9.72
C GLN A 200 18.00 12.20 8.19
N GLY A 201 16.97 12.87 7.68
CA GLY A 201 16.80 13.10 6.24
C GLY A 201 16.27 11.90 5.44
N LYS A 202 15.93 10.78 6.10
CA LYS A 202 15.36 9.58 5.45
C LYS A 202 13.82 9.54 5.48
N GLY A 203 13.17 10.69 5.62
CA GLY A 203 11.70 10.84 5.56
C GLY A 203 10.97 10.90 6.90
N LEU A 204 11.63 10.60 8.02
CA LEU A 204 11.06 10.78 9.36
C LEU A 204 11.77 11.94 10.09
N SER A 205 11.03 12.62 10.98
CA SER A 205 11.61 13.68 11.82
C SER A 205 12.57 13.07 12.85
N LEU A 206 13.52 13.87 13.34
CA LEU A 206 14.45 13.40 14.38
C LEU A 206 13.71 13.01 15.67
N GLN A 207 12.63 13.72 16.01
CA GLN A 207 11.80 13.42 17.18
C GLN A 207 11.13 12.06 17.06
N ASP A 208 10.59 11.73 15.88
CA ASP A 208 9.96 10.43 15.62
C ASP A 208 11.00 9.31 15.68
N LEU A 209 12.19 9.52 15.11
CA LEU A 209 13.29 8.55 15.16
C LEU A 209 13.73 8.29 16.61
N ILE A 210 13.78 9.32 17.45
CA ILE A 210 14.09 9.19 18.88
C ILE A 210 12.98 8.42 19.60
N GLN A 211 11.71 8.68 19.27
CA GLN A 211 10.58 8.01 19.89
C GLN A 211 10.57 6.50 19.54
N VAL A 212 10.71 6.15 18.27
CA VAL A 212 10.86 4.77 17.82
C VAL A 212 12.08 4.10 18.46
N GLY A 213 13.20 4.82 18.52
CA GLY A 213 14.42 4.33 19.17
C GLY A 213 14.21 4.04 20.66
N SER A 214 13.41 4.86 21.35
CA SER A 214 13.04 4.64 22.75
C SER A 214 12.21 3.38 22.94
N VAL A 215 11.24 3.13 22.05
CA VAL A 215 10.47 1.86 22.02
C VAL A 215 11.40 0.67 21.76
N GLY A 216 12.38 0.82 20.84
CA GLY A 216 13.39 -0.19 20.58
C GLY A 216 14.25 -0.50 21.81
N LEU A 217 14.70 0.53 22.54
CA LEU A 217 15.44 0.38 23.79
C LEU A 217 14.64 -0.44 24.82
N LEU A 218 13.38 -0.09 25.07
CA LEU A 218 12.54 -0.78 26.05
C LEU A 218 12.35 -2.26 25.70
N ARG A 219 12.06 -2.58 24.43
CA ARG A 219 11.98 -3.97 23.94
C ARG A 219 13.28 -4.75 24.12
N GLY A 220 14.42 -4.08 23.96
CA GLY A 220 15.73 -4.66 24.24
C GLY A 220 15.94 -4.90 25.74
N ALA A 221 15.57 -3.93 26.58
CA ALA A 221 15.70 -4.03 28.04
C ALA A 221 14.82 -5.14 28.64
N GLU A 222 13.59 -5.33 28.12
CA GLU A 222 12.71 -6.45 28.50
C GLU A 222 13.38 -7.82 28.28
N LYS A 223 14.19 -7.96 27.22
CA LYS A 223 14.84 -9.23 26.83
C LYS A 223 16.29 -9.34 27.30
N PHE A 224 16.79 -8.36 28.04
CA PHE A 224 18.18 -8.31 28.45
C PHE A 224 18.46 -9.24 29.64
N ASP A 225 19.56 -9.99 29.58
CA ASP A 225 20.00 -10.88 30.66
C ASP A 225 21.29 -10.36 31.31
N PRO A 226 21.23 -9.83 32.55
CA PRO A 226 22.39 -9.27 33.24
C PRO A 226 23.44 -10.34 33.61
N LYS A 227 23.02 -11.60 33.76
CA LYS A 227 23.90 -12.74 34.07
C LYS A 227 24.99 -12.99 33.02
N ARG A 228 24.80 -12.50 31.79
CA ARG A 228 25.76 -12.66 30.68
C ARG A 228 26.97 -11.74 30.79
N GLY A 229 27.00 -10.79 31.74
CA GLY A 229 28.16 -9.94 32.01
C GLY A 229 28.41 -8.80 31.00
N TYR A 230 27.52 -8.59 30.03
CA TYR A 230 27.58 -7.46 29.10
C TYR A 230 26.80 -6.26 29.62
N LYS A 231 27.20 -5.04 29.22
CA LYS A 231 26.45 -3.81 29.56
C LYS A 231 25.18 -3.72 28.71
N LEU A 232 24.09 -3.19 29.29
CA LEU A 232 22.82 -2.99 28.57
C LEU A 232 23.02 -2.15 27.30
N SER A 233 23.85 -1.11 27.34
CA SER A 233 24.22 -0.28 26.17
C SER A 233 24.65 -1.06 24.93
N THR A 234 25.38 -2.16 25.11
CA THR A 234 25.90 -2.98 24.01
C THR A 234 24.78 -3.77 23.33
N TYR A 235 23.85 -4.29 24.13
CA TYR A 235 22.70 -5.04 23.63
C TYR A 235 21.63 -4.11 23.05
N ALA A 236 21.30 -3.04 23.78
CA ALA A 236 20.28 -2.06 23.39
C ALA A 236 20.59 -1.37 22.06
N TYR A 237 21.87 -1.15 21.72
CA TYR A 237 22.26 -0.56 20.44
C TYR A 237 21.62 -1.27 19.25
N TRP A 238 21.61 -2.60 19.25
CA TRP A 238 21.03 -3.40 18.17
C TRP A 238 19.51 -3.24 18.08
N TRP A 239 18.83 -3.26 19.22
CA TRP A 239 17.38 -3.06 19.29
C TRP A 239 16.95 -1.66 18.86
N ILE A 240 17.69 -0.63 19.28
CA ILE A 240 17.46 0.76 18.86
C ILE A 240 17.64 0.87 17.34
N ARG A 241 18.76 0.37 16.80
CA ARG A 241 19.05 0.41 15.36
C ARG A 241 17.99 -0.33 14.55
N GLN A 242 17.57 -1.50 15.02
CA GLN A 242 16.54 -2.31 14.36
C GLN A 242 15.20 -1.59 14.33
N ALA A 243 14.74 -1.06 15.47
CA ALA A 243 13.48 -0.34 15.56
C ALA A 243 13.45 0.86 14.61
N ILE A 244 14.50 1.67 14.62
CA ILE A 244 14.63 2.83 13.73
C ILE A 244 14.63 2.40 12.26
N THR A 245 15.38 1.36 11.91
CA THR A 245 15.46 0.87 10.52
C THR A 245 14.10 0.36 10.02
N ILE A 246 13.36 -0.35 10.87
CA ILE A 246 12.01 -0.82 10.56
C ILE A 246 11.04 0.36 10.37
N ALA A 247 11.04 1.33 11.28
CA ALA A 247 10.16 2.50 11.16
C ALA A 247 10.46 3.31 9.91
N VAL A 248 11.74 3.54 9.59
CA VAL A 248 12.11 4.21 8.34
C VAL A 248 11.63 3.40 7.13
N ALA A 249 11.72 2.07 7.13
CA ALA A 249 11.26 1.26 6.00
C ALA A 249 9.72 1.30 5.80
N ILE A 250 8.97 1.56 6.87
CA ILE A 250 7.50 1.50 6.89
C ILE A 250 6.86 2.88 6.74
N GLU A 251 7.36 3.87 7.48
CA GLU A 251 6.68 5.16 7.73
C GLU A 251 7.33 6.34 7.00
N SER A 252 8.54 6.17 6.43
CA SER A 252 9.24 7.27 5.73
C SER A 252 8.54 7.79 4.48
N ARG A 253 7.50 7.09 3.98
CA ARG A 253 6.85 7.37 2.70
C ARG A 253 5.35 7.53 2.90
N PRO A 254 4.71 8.47 2.17
CA PRO A 254 3.26 8.60 2.18
C PRO A 254 2.54 7.30 1.77
N PHE A 255 3.13 6.58 0.81
CA PHE A 255 2.65 5.27 0.38
C PHE A 255 3.55 4.17 0.93
N ARG A 256 2.99 3.37 1.83
CA ARG A 256 3.70 2.27 2.47
C ARG A 256 4.09 1.20 1.46
N LEU A 257 5.37 0.81 1.49
CA LEU A 257 5.89 -0.32 0.73
C LEU A 257 6.11 -1.52 1.67
N PRO A 258 5.97 -2.77 1.17
CA PRO A 258 6.37 -3.95 1.92
C PRO A 258 7.86 -3.91 2.30
N VAL A 259 8.22 -4.48 3.45
CA VAL A 259 9.60 -4.47 3.97
C VAL A 259 10.60 -5.07 2.97
N SER A 260 10.20 -6.12 2.25
CA SER A 260 11.02 -6.74 1.21
C SER A 260 11.32 -5.80 0.03
N ALA A 261 10.33 -5.01 -0.38
CA ALA A 261 10.49 -4.01 -1.44
C ALA A 261 11.35 -2.82 -0.96
N SER A 262 11.15 -2.34 0.26
CA SER A 262 11.97 -1.28 0.86
C SER A 262 13.44 -1.72 1.04
N SER A 263 13.67 -2.96 1.48
CA SER A 263 15.03 -3.53 1.59
C SER A 263 15.72 -3.63 0.24
N LEU A 264 15.02 -4.15 -0.78
CA LEU A 264 15.56 -4.23 -2.12
C LEU A 264 15.80 -2.85 -2.74
N LEU A 265 14.97 -1.86 -2.44
CA LEU A 265 15.18 -0.47 -2.87
C LEU A 265 16.49 0.11 -2.33
N VAL A 266 16.82 -0.11 -1.05
CA VAL A 266 18.09 0.34 -0.47
C VAL A 266 19.27 -0.30 -1.22
N LYS A 267 19.20 -1.61 -1.47
CA LYS A 267 20.21 -2.34 -2.27
C LYS A 267 20.32 -1.79 -3.70
N ILE A 268 19.19 -1.45 -4.34
CA ILE A 268 19.18 -0.82 -5.67
C ILE A 268 19.87 0.55 -5.65
N ILE A 269 19.64 1.37 -4.62
CA ILE A 269 20.29 2.68 -4.48
C ILE A 269 21.80 2.51 -4.26
N GLU A 270 22.21 1.57 -3.40
CA GLU A 270 23.62 1.26 -3.15
C GLU A 270 24.32 0.74 -4.42
N ALA A 271 23.72 -0.25 -5.10
CA ALA A 271 24.20 -0.77 -6.38
C ALA A 271 24.31 0.32 -7.44
N LYS A 272 23.29 1.19 -7.55
CA LYS A 272 23.29 2.34 -8.46
C LYS A 272 24.46 3.27 -8.17
N ASN A 273 24.73 3.58 -6.90
CA ASN A 273 25.84 4.45 -6.51
C ASN A 273 27.20 3.81 -6.83
N VAL A 274 27.39 2.53 -6.49
CA VAL A 274 28.61 1.77 -6.78
C VAL A 274 28.89 1.72 -8.28
N LEU A 275 27.89 1.36 -9.09
CA LEU A 275 28.01 1.32 -10.55
C LEU A 275 28.20 2.70 -11.16
N SER A 276 27.51 3.73 -10.64
CA SER A 276 27.70 5.11 -11.10
C SER A 276 29.14 5.59 -10.88
N SER A 277 29.74 5.24 -9.74
CA SER A 277 31.15 5.56 -9.47
C SER A 277 32.11 4.79 -10.39
N ARG A 278 31.84 3.50 -10.64
CA ARG A 278 32.68 2.65 -11.48
C ARG A 278 32.60 3.00 -12.97
N LEU A 279 31.39 3.25 -13.48
CA LEU A 279 31.11 3.48 -14.90
C LEU A 279 31.21 4.96 -15.29
N ARG A 280 31.24 5.88 -14.30
CA ARG A 280 31.18 7.33 -14.50
C ARG A 280 29.98 7.79 -15.34
N ARG A 281 28.91 7.00 -15.36
CA ARG A 281 27.63 7.29 -15.99
C ARG A 281 26.49 6.71 -15.17
N LEU A 282 25.24 7.11 -15.45
CA LEU A 282 24.10 6.42 -14.86
C LEU A 282 24.05 4.96 -15.35
N PRO A 283 23.94 3.98 -14.43
CA PRO A 283 23.81 2.58 -14.80
C PRO A 283 22.41 2.25 -15.34
N SER A 284 22.34 1.26 -16.23
CA SER A 284 21.07 0.71 -16.71
C SER A 284 20.41 -0.14 -15.62
N HIS A 285 19.09 -0.33 -15.72
CA HIS A 285 18.36 -1.24 -14.83
C HIS A 285 18.85 -2.69 -14.99
N ASP A 286 19.35 -3.05 -16.18
CA ASP A 286 19.87 -4.39 -16.47
C ASP A 286 21.21 -4.62 -15.74
N GLU A 287 22.10 -3.63 -15.75
CA GLU A 287 23.39 -3.67 -15.04
C GLU A 287 23.21 -3.72 -13.52
N ILE A 288 22.20 -3.02 -12.99
CA ILE A 288 21.84 -3.08 -11.57
C ILE A 288 21.30 -4.46 -11.20
N ALA A 289 20.49 -5.05 -12.08
CA ALA A 289 19.92 -6.39 -11.91
C ALA A 289 21.01 -7.47 -11.89
N GLU A 290 21.98 -7.37 -12.79
CA GLU A 290 23.16 -8.26 -12.83
C GLU A 290 23.99 -8.16 -11.55
N LEU A 291 24.26 -6.95 -11.05
CA LEU A 291 25.04 -6.78 -9.82
C LEU A 291 24.35 -7.34 -8.58
N LEU A 292 23.01 -7.24 -8.52
CA LEU A 292 22.21 -7.66 -7.38
C LEU A 292 21.71 -9.11 -7.47
N ASP A 293 21.93 -9.78 -8.60
CA ASP A 293 21.36 -11.09 -8.92
C ASP A 293 19.82 -11.12 -8.76
N VAL A 294 19.15 -10.13 -9.35
CA VAL A 294 17.69 -9.97 -9.29
C VAL A 294 17.13 -9.76 -10.68
N GLN A 295 15.95 -10.31 -10.97
CA GLN A 295 15.28 -10.10 -12.24
C GLN A 295 15.07 -8.60 -12.57
N VAL A 296 15.45 -8.20 -13.79
CA VAL A 296 15.30 -6.84 -14.33
C VAL A 296 13.89 -6.26 -14.12
N SER A 297 12.85 -7.08 -14.36
CA SER A 297 11.44 -6.68 -14.19
C SER A 297 11.15 -6.18 -12.77
N LYS A 298 11.75 -6.83 -11.76
CA LYS A 298 11.58 -6.47 -10.34
C LYS A 298 12.28 -5.15 -10.01
N VAL A 299 13.48 -4.94 -10.54
CA VAL A 299 14.21 -3.67 -10.39
C VAL A 299 13.43 -2.52 -11.04
N LYS A 300 12.91 -2.71 -12.27
CA LYS A 300 12.07 -1.73 -12.96
C LYS A 300 10.78 -1.41 -12.19
N LEU A 301 10.10 -2.44 -11.67
CA LEU A 301 8.87 -2.27 -10.90
C LEU A 301 9.11 -1.45 -9.62
N ILE A 302 10.13 -1.82 -8.84
CA ILE A 302 10.47 -1.13 -7.59
C ILE A 302 10.95 0.29 -7.87
N SER A 303 11.79 0.50 -8.89
CA SER A 303 12.24 1.83 -9.31
C SER A 303 11.06 2.74 -9.69
N ARG A 304 10.06 2.22 -10.42
CA ARG A 304 8.84 2.96 -10.79
C ARG A 304 7.98 3.27 -9.56
N LYS A 305 7.73 2.29 -8.70
CA LYS A 305 6.88 2.43 -7.51
C LYS A 305 7.54 3.22 -6.37
N SER A 306 8.87 3.34 -6.37
CA SER A 306 9.64 4.08 -5.38
C SER A 306 9.70 5.59 -5.63
N ARG A 307 9.14 6.09 -6.74
CA ARG A 307 9.16 7.52 -7.06
C ARG A 307 8.43 8.30 -5.96
N PRO A 308 9.04 9.35 -5.39
CA PRO A 308 8.35 10.18 -4.41
C PRO A 308 7.17 10.90 -5.10
N PRO A 309 6.01 11.03 -4.43
CA PRO A 309 4.92 11.82 -4.95
C PRO A 309 5.31 13.31 -5.05
N SER A 310 4.75 13.99 -6.05
CA SER A 310 4.85 15.45 -6.18
C SER A 310 3.65 16.13 -5.51
N SER A 311 3.89 17.24 -4.83
CA SER A 311 2.80 18.07 -4.28
C SER A 311 1.98 18.70 -5.40
N LEU A 312 0.65 18.72 -5.23
CA LEU A 312 -0.29 19.41 -6.13
C LEU A 312 -0.23 20.94 -5.99
N ASP A 313 0.18 21.43 -4.82
CA ASP A 313 0.39 22.85 -4.54
C ASP A 313 1.70 23.40 -5.12
N ARG A 314 2.55 22.53 -5.68
CA ARG A 314 3.80 22.96 -6.29
C ARG A 314 3.49 23.93 -7.42
N VAL A 315 4.07 25.13 -7.30
CA VAL A 315 3.98 26.18 -8.31
C VAL A 315 4.97 25.86 -9.44
N ILE A 316 4.47 25.92 -10.68
CA ILE A 316 5.24 25.83 -11.91
C ILE A 316 5.31 27.24 -12.49
N MET A 317 6.52 27.67 -12.84
CA MET A 317 6.72 28.94 -13.54
C MET A 317 6.52 28.70 -15.04
N THR A 318 5.61 29.45 -15.64
CA THR A 318 5.32 29.45 -17.07
C THR A 318 5.59 30.84 -17.64
N ASP A 319 5.68 30.95 -18.96
CA ASP A 319 5.88 32.24 -19.65
C ASP A 319 4.76 33.26 -19.35
N ARG A 320 3.61 32.79 -18.86
CA ARG A 320 2.43 33.61 -18.51
C ARG A 320 2.23 33.81 -17.00
N GLY A 321 3.19 33.38 -16.17
CA GLY A 321 3.15 33.53 -14.72
C GLY A 321 3.25 32.20 -13.96
N SER A 322 2.97 32.26 -12.65
CA SER A 322 2.97 31.10 -11.75
C SER A 322 1.62 30.38 -11.77
N VAL A 323 1.62 29.10 -12.09
CA VAL A 323 0.43 28.23 -12.06
C VAL A 323 0.70 27.05 -11.15
N LYS A 324 -0.25 26.63 -10.32
CA LYS A 324 -0.09 25.42 -9.50
C LYS A 324 -0.36 24.17 -10.32
N ILE A 325 0.25 23.04 -9.94
CA ILE A 325 -0.01 21.75 -10.59
C ILE A 325 -1.50 21.39 -10.55
N GLN A 326 -2.17 21.63 -9.42
CA GLN A 326 -3.62 21.37 -9.28
C GLN A 326 -4.48 22.09 -10.34
N ASP A 327 -4.07 23.28 -10.79
CA ASP A 327 -4.88 24.08 -11.73
C ASP A 327 -4.70 23.61 -13.19
N ILE A 328 -3.71 22.76 -13.45
CA ILE A 328 -3.38 22.22 -14.78
C ILE A 328 -4.01 20.83 -14.98
N ILE A 329 -4.29 20.13 -13.88
CA ILE A 329 -4.79 18.75 -13.96
C ILE A 329 -6.27 18.77 -14.38
N ALA A 330 -6.55 18.17 -15.53
CA ALA A 330 -7.92 17.94 -15.99
C ALA A 330 -8.61 16.88 -15.11
N VAL A 331 -9.86 17.15 -14.74
CA VAL A 331 -10.70 16.19 -14.04
C VAL A 331 -11.26 15.20 -15.09
N PRO A 332 -10.99 13.89 -14.97
CA PRO A 332 -11.31 12.92 -16.02
C PRO A 332 -12.82 12.72 -16.26
N ASP A 333 -13.66 13.01 -15.26
CA ASP A 333 -15.10 12.75 -15.29
C ASP A 333 -15.95 14.03 -15.22
N GLU A 334 -15.35 15.19 -15.46
CA GLU A 334 -16.11 16.44 -15.48
C GLU A 334 -16.93 16.53 -16.76
N LEU A 335 -18.26 16.42 -16.62
CA LEU A 335 -19.17 16.60 -17.73
C LEU A 335 -19.09 18.05 -18.21
N THR A 336 -18.75 18.25 -19.49
CA THR A 336 -18.78 19.59 -20.07
C THR A 336 -20.21 20.16 -20.02
N PRO A 337 -20.41 21.49 -19.93
CA PRO A 337 -21.75 22.06 -19.93
C PRO A 337 -22.56 21.63 -21.16
N GLU A 338 -21.90 21.45 -22.31
CA GLU A 338 -22.51 20.88 -23.51
C GLU A 338 -22.99 19.44 -23.30
N GLN A 339 -22.20 18.59 -22.65
CA GLN A 339 -22.60 17.23 -22.30
C GLN A 339 -23.76 17.21 -21.30
N ILE A 340 -23.79 18.12 -20.32
CA ILE A 340 -24.90 18.24 -19.37
C ILE A 340 -26.19 18.58 -20.11
N VAL A 341 -26.17 19.61 -20.96
CA VAL A 341 -27.33 20.03 -21.76
C VAL A 341 -27.75 18.91 -22.71
N ARG A 342 -26.81 18.25 -23.39
CA ARG A 342 -27.11 17.09 -24.25
C ARG A 342 -27.79 15.97 -23.47
N ASN A 343 -27.25 15.60 -22.31
CA ASN A 343 -27.84 14.55 -21.46
C ASN A 343 -29.25 14.94 -20.98
N GLN A 344 -29.49 16.22 -20.71
CA GLN A 344 -30.82 16.71 -20.36
C GLN A 344 -31.79 16.63 -21.55
N GLN A 345 -31.36 17.06 -22.74
CA GLN A 345 -32.15 16.94 -23.98
C GLN A 345 -32.49 15.47 -24.30
N VAL A 346 -31.54 14.55 -24.14
CA VAL A 346 -31.80 13.11 -24.29
C VAL A 346 -32.85 12.64 -23.30
N LYS A 347 -32.78 13.06 -22.02
CA LYS A 347 -33.78 12.69 -21.01
C LYS A 347 -35.18 13.21 -21.38
N GLU A 348 -35.29 14.46 -21.81
CA GLU A 348 -36.56 15.07 -22.21
C GLU A 348 -37.15 14.40 -23.46
N GLU A 349 -36.31 14.04 -24.43
CA GLU A 349 -36.72 13.29 -25.63
C GLU A 349 -37.22 11.88 -25.25
N VAL A 350 -36.49 11.17 -24.38
CA VAL A 350 -36.89 9.85 -23.89
C VAL A 350 -38.24 9.92 -23.16
N GLU A 351 -38.44 10.91 -22.28
CA GLU A 351 -39.73 11.09 -21.59
C GLU A 351 -40.86 11.42 -22.56
N ARG A 352 -40.61 12.25 -23.59
CA ARG A 352 -41.60 12.56 -24.61
C ARG A 352 -42.01 11.34 -25.41
N ILE A 353 -41.04 10.50 -25.78
CA ILE A 353 -41.27 9.25 -26.51
C ILE A 353 -42.03 8.24 -25.64
N LEU A 354 -41.65 8.10 -24.37
CA LEU A 354 -42.39 7.25 -23.41
C LEU A 354 -43.82 7.73 -23.18
N GLY A 355 -44.08 9.05 -23.31
CA GLY A 355 -45.41 9.63 -23.23
C GLY A 355 -46.35 9.26 -24.40
N THR A 356 -45.83 8.78 -25.54
CA THR A 356 -46.65 8.31 -26.67
C THR A 356 -47.21 6.90 -26.46
N LEU A 357 -46.57 6.12 -25.58
CA LEU A 357 -46.98 4.76 -25.24
C LEU A 357 -48.16 4.78 -24.26
N SER A 358 -48.85 3.65 -24.13
CA SER A 358 -49.81 3.49 -23.03
C SER A 358 -49.09 3.53 -21.67
N LYS A 359 -49.76 4.04 -20.64
CA LYS A 359 -49.20 4.14 -19.27
C LYS A 359 -48.61 2.81 -18.78
N ARG A 360 -49.26 1.68 -19.11
CA ARG A 360 -48.81 0.33 -18.73
C ARG A 360 -47.52 -0.08 -19.46
N GLU A 361 -47.38 0.27 -20.73
CA GLU A 361 -46.18 -0.01 -21.51
C GLU A 361 -44.99 0.83 -21.05
N SER A 362 -45.21 2.13 -20.82
CA SER A 362 -44.16 3.04 -20.36
C SER A 362 -43.66 2.68 -18.95
N ASP A 363 -44.56 2.31 -18.03
CA ASP A 363 -44.18 1.86 -16.69
C ASP A 363 -43.35 0.55 -16.71
N ILE A 364 -43.71 -0.41 -17.58
CA ILE A 364 -42.92 -1.63 -17.77
C ILE A 364 -41.51 -1.32 -18.29
N LEU A 365 -41.38 -0.40 -19.25
CA LEU A 365 -40.07 0.00 -19.78
C LEU A 365 -39.25 0.79 -18.76
N ARG A 366 -39.87 1.70 -17.99
CA ARG A 366 -39.20 2.44 -16.90
C ARG A 366 -38.62 1.49 -15.86
N LEU A 367 -39.41 0.50 -15.41
CA LEU A 367 -38.96 -0.50 -14.44
C LEU A 367 -37.87 -1.42 -15.00
N ARG A 368 -37.95 -1.79 -16.29
CA ARG A 368 -36.97 -2.68 -16.91
C ARG A 368 -35.61 -2.02 -17.11
N TYR A 369 -35.60 -0.77 -17.56
CA TYR A 369 -34.35 -0.04 -17.84
C TYR A 369 -33.89 0.85 -16.68
N GLY A 370 -34.65 0.93 -15.59
CA GLY A 370 -34.30 1.77 -14.44
C GLY A 370 -34.40 3.27 -14.71
N LEU A 371 -35.32 3.68 -15.59
CA LEU A 371 -35.51 5.09 -15.93
C LEU A 371 -36.13 5.83 -14.73
N GLY A 372 -35.65 7.03 -14.44
CA GLY A 372 -36.08 7.81 -13.26
C GLY A 372 -35.29 7.51 -11.98
N GLY A 373 -34.14 6.85 -12.07
CA GLY A 373 -33.25 6.57 -10.92
C GLY A 373 -33.62 5.30 -10.14
N LEU A 374 -34.48 4.45 -10.72
CA LEU A 374 -34.80 3.14 -10.16
C LEU A 374 -33.77 2.10 -10.62
N PRO A 375 -33.46 1.07 -9.82
CA PRO A 375 -32.65 -0.04 -10.30
C PRO A 375 -33.40 -0.81 -11.40
N PRO A 376 -32.70 -1.30 -12.45
CA PRO A 376 -33.32 -2.11 -13.50
C PRO A 376 -33.83 -3.43 -12.92
N LYS A 377 -35.06 -3.82 -13.27
CA LYS A 377 -35.72 -5.02 -12.76
C LYS A 377 -35.88 -6.12 -13.81
N SER A 378 -35.87 -7.37 -13.35
CA SER A 378 -36.11 -8.53 -14.21
C SER A 378 -37.59 -8.63 -14.62
N TYR A 379 -37.89 -9.31 -15.73
CA TYR A 379 -39.28 -9.53 -16.18
C TYR A 379 -40.15 -10.26 -15.14
N GLU A 380 -39.53 -11.08 -14.30
CA GLU A 380 -40.18 -11.88 -13.27
C GLU A 380 -40.55 -11.02 -12.05
N GLU A 381 -39.66 -10.12 -11.64
CA GLU A 381 -39.93 -9.10 -10.61
C GLU A 381 -41.02 -8.14 -11.07
N ILE A 382 -40.96 -7.68 -12.32
CA ILE A 382 -42.02 -6.81 -12.89
C ILE A 382 -43.35 -7.58 -12.97
N GLY A 383 -43.31 -8.89 -13.25
CA GLY A 383 -44.46 -9.80 -13.24
C GLY A 383 -45.15 -9.86 -11.91
N SER A 384 -44.35 -10.07 -10.87
CA SER A 384 -44.82 -10.14 -9.49
C SER A 384 -45.44 -8.81 -9.05
N MET A 385 -44.87 -7.67 -9.45
CA MET A 385 -45.42 -6.34 -9.10
C MET A 385 -46.73 -6.02 -9.83
N LEU A 386 -46.87 -6.42 -11.09
CA LEU A 386 -48.04 -6.09 -11.94
C LEU A 386 -49.07 -7.23 -12.02
N ASN A 387 -48.91 -8.30 -11.24
CA ASN A 387 -49.72 -9.52 -11.25
C ASN A 387 -49.89 -10.10 -12.68
N LEU A 388 -48.78 -10.18 -13.41
CA LEU A 388 -48.70 -10.72 -14.77
C LEU A 388 -47.67 -11.84 -14.85
N SER A 389 -47.87 -12.77 -15.79
CA SER A 389 -46.83 -13.74 -16.10
C SER A 389 -45.61 -13.06 -16.70
N ARG A 390 -44.43 -13.62 -16.44
CA ARG A 390 -43.15 -13.17 -17.03
C ARG A 390 -43.23 -13.03 -18.54
N GLU A 391 -43.81 -14.01 -19.23
CA GLU A 391 -43.92 -14.00 -20.70
C GLU A 391 -44.87 -12.90 -21.18
N ARG A 392 -45.93 -12.58 -20.42
CA ARG A 392 -46.84 -11.50 -20.79
C ARG A 392 -46.15 -10.14 -20.77
N ILE A 393 -45.28 -9.89 -19.78
CA ILE A 393 -44.50 -8.64 -19.74
C ILE A 393 -43.46 -8.60 -20.85
N ARG A 394 -42.83 -9.74 -21.17
CA ARG A 394 -41.91 -9.83 -22.31
C ARG A 394 -42.61 -9.40 -23.60
N GLN A 395 -43.79 -9.94 -23.86
CA GLN A 395 -44.62 -9.57 -25.02
C GLN A 395 -44.92 -8.07 -25.05
N ILE A 396 -45.43 -7.51 -23.95
CA ILE A 396 -45.75 -6.08 -23.85
C ILE A 396 -44.49 -5.22 -24.08
N SER A 397 -43.33 -5.62 -23.55
CA SER A 397 -42.08 -4.88 -23.74
C SER A 397 -41.62 -4.88 -25.20
N ILE A 398 -41.77 -6.01 -25.91
CA ILE A 398 -41.41 -6.12 -27.33
C ILE A 398 -42.37 -5.29 -28.18
N GLU A 399 -43.66 -5.35 -27.87
CA GLU A 399 -44.69 -4.57 -28.57
C GLU A 399 -44.49 -3.07 -28.36
N ALA A 400 -44.19 -2.65 -27.13
CA ALA A 400 -43.83 -1.27 -26.81
C ALA A 400 -42.58 -0.82 -27.57
N LEU A 401 -41.50 -1.61 -27.60
CA LEU A 401 -40.30 -1.29 -28.36
C LEU A 401 -40.56 -1.19 -29.87
N LYS A 402 -41.43 -2.05 -30.43
CA LYS A 402 -41.85 -1.97 -31.85
C LYS A 402 -42.63 -0.68 -32.12
N LYS A 403 -43.53 -0.29 -31.22
CA LYS A 403 -44.26 0.97 -31.32
C LYS A 403 -43.30 2.16 -31.29
N LEU A 404 -42.32 2.15 -30.39
CA LEU A 404 -41.28 3.19 -30.33
C LEU A 404 -40.49 3.27 -31.64
N GLN A 405 -40.10 2.15 -32.25
CA GLN A 405 -39.36 2.11 -33.52
C GLN A 405 -40.11 2.72 -34.70
N GLN A 406 -41.45 2.73 -34.68
CA GLN A 406 -42.27 3.28 -35.76
C GLN A 406 -42.52 4.79 -35.62
N THR A 407 -42.11 5.41 -34.52
CA THR A 407 -42.26 6.85 -34.30
C THR A 407 -41.13 7.62 -34.98
N ASN A 408 -41.47 8.71 -35.69
CA ASN A 408 -40.49 9.64 -36.27
C ASN A 408 -39.56 10.28 -35.22
N SER A 409 -39.91 10.19 -33.93
CA SER A 409 -39.10 10.68 -32.80
C SER A 409 -37.80 9.90 -32.57
N VAL A 410 -37.68 8.68 -33.10
CA VAL A 410 -36.42 7.93 -33.07
C VAL A 410 -35.32 8.64 -33.85
N ASP A 411 -35.67 9.39 -34.91
CA ASP A 411 -34.68 10.09 -35.71
C ASP A 411 -34.10 11.30 -34.96
N ASN A 412 -34.87 11.95 -34.09
CA ASN A 412 -34.36 12.98 -33.18
C ASN A 412 -33.38 12.41 -32.14
N LEU A 413 -33.68 11.24 -31.57
CA LEU A 413 -32.75 10.55 -30.66
C LEU A 413 -31.47 10.11 -31.37
N LYS A 414 -31.57 9.64 -32.62
CA LYS A 414 -30.39 9.30 -33.43
C LYS A 414 -29.51 10.53 -33.65
N LEU A 415 -30.09 11.69 -33.95
CA LEU A 415 -29.34 12.94 -34.12
C LEU A 415 -28.59 13.37 -32.85
N LEU A 416 -29.18 13.15 -31.67
CA LEU A 416 -28.54 13.45 -30.38
C LEU A 416 -27.42 12.47 -30.01
N TYR A 417 -27.39 11.29 -30.62
CA TYR A 417 -26.38 10.23 -30.41
C TYR A 417 -25.39 10.05 -31.56
N SER A 418 -25.62 10.65 -32.73
CA SER A 418 -24.78 10.48 -33.94
C SER A 418 -23.60 11.45 -34.04
N VAL A 419 -23.26 12.12 -32.94
CA VAL A 419 -22.08 13.00 -32.79
C VAL A 419 -21.29 12.49 -31.60
#